data_AF-A0A919SSQ6-F1
#
_entry.id   AF-A0A919SSQ6-F1
#
_cell.length_a   1.000
_cell.length_b   1.000
_cell.length_c   1.000
_cell.angle_alpha   90.00
_cell.angle_beta   90.00
_cell.angle_gamma   90.00
#
_symmetry.space_group_name_H-M   'P 1'
#
loop_
_entity.id
_entity.type
_entity.pdbx_description
1 polymer ?
#
loop_
_entity_poly.entity_id
_entity_poly.type
_entity_poly.pdbx_seq_one_letter_code
_entity_poly.pdbx_strand_id
1 'polypeptide(L)'
;MAIDNEDLIGCPARITLDAAQLAFFGELPADAPSVQAELGCELEQGHEGSHAALGQQVDTTMWWVQWTLSASEINPYTWCPAKQERVELDRDNTECTLFAGHSGRHSSTNRPWQSENAA
;
A
#
# COMPACT_ATOMS: atom_id res chain seq x y z
N MET A 1 2.71 34.69 -3.42
CA MET A 1 1.58 34.02 -2.74
C MET A 1 1.98 32.57 -2.63
N ALA A 2 2.24 32.11 -1.40
CA ALA A 2 2.58 30.73 -1.11
C ALA A 2 1.34 29.88 -1.37
N ILE A 3 1.43 29.00 -2.35
CA ILE A 3 0.59 27.81 -2.38
C ILE A 3 1.40 26.78 -1.59
N ASP A 4 1.23 26.81 -0.26
CA ASP A 4 1.51 25.67 0.60
C ASP A 4 0.54 24.57 0.18
N ASN A 5 0.93 23.88 -0.89
CA ASN A 5 0.32 22.66 -1.35
C ASN A 5 0.76 21.59 -0.34
N GLU A 6 0.17 21.63 0.86
CA GLU A 6 0.12 20.51 1.81
C GLU A 6 -0.72 19.39 1.17
N ASP A 7 -0.26 18.93 0.01
CA ASP A 7 -0.52 17.59 -0.51
C ASP A 7 -0.20 16.67 0.67
N LEU A 8 -1.15 15.81 1.04
CA LEU A 8 -0.84 14.69 1.92
C LEU A 8 0.05 13.74 1.10
N ILE A 9 1.35 14.05 1.09
CA ILE A 9 2.37 13.38 0.31
C ILE A 9 2.49 11.95 0.84
N GLY A 10 2.32 10.96 -0.03
CA GLY A 10 2.66 9.57 0.29
C GLY A 10 4.16 9.43 0.53
N CYS A 11 4.56 8.45 1.34
CA CYS A 11 5.97 8.23 1.64
C CYS A 11 6.76 7.94 0.34
N PRO A 12 7.84 8.68 0.03
CA PRO A 12 8.56 8.55 -1.23
C PRO A 12 9.42 7.28 -1.31
N ALA A 13 9.45 6.48 -0.24
CA ALA A 13 10.23 5.26 -0.18
C ALA A 13 9.72 4.25 -1.21
N ARG A 14 10.67 3.61 -1.89
CA ARG A 14 10.42 2.56 -2.88
C ARG A 14 11.28 1.35 -2.57
N ILE A 15 10.84 0.19 -3.03
CA ILE A 15 11.60 -1.04 -2.99
C ILE A 15 11.50 -1.75 -4.35
N THR A 16 12.62 -2.33 -4.78
CA THR A 16 12.64 -3.32 -5.86
C THR A 16 12.60 -4.70 -5.24
N LEU A 17 11.62 -5.50 -5.64
CA LEU A 17 11.47 -6.88 -5.17
C LEU A 17 12.60 -7.75 -5.74
N ASP A 18 13.16 -8.60 -4.88
CA ASP A 18 14.16 -9.57 -5.33
C ASP A 18 13.50 -10.77 -6.04
N ALA A 19 14.34 -11.63 -6.64
CA ALA A 19 13.86 -12.78 -7.41
C ALA A 19 13.06 -13.79 -6.56
N ALA A 20 13.39 -13.96 -5.27
CA ALA A 20 12.65 -14.86 -4.39
C ALA A 20 11.29 -14.27 -4.03
N GLN A 21 11.22 -12.96 -3.79
CA GLN A 21 9.96 -12.24 -3.55
C GLN A 21 9.05 -12.29 -4.78
N LEU A 22 9.60 -12.06 -5.98
CA LEU A 22 8.83 -12.18 -7.23
C LEU A 22 8.35 -13.60 -7.48
N ALA A 23 9.19 -14.61 -7.20
CA ALA A 23 8.80 -16.01 -7.31
C ALA A 23 7.64 -16.35 -6.35
N PHE A 24 7.69 -15.87 -5.10
CA PHE A 24 6.60 -16.06 -4.14
C PHE A 24 5.25 -15.54 -4.68
N PHE A 25 5.23 -14.32 -5.23
CA PHE A 25 4.00 -13.77 -5.85
C PHE A 25 3.59 -14.51 -7.13
N GLY A 26 4.55 -15.08 -7.87
CA GLY A 26 4.28 -15.91 -9.05
C GLY A 26 3.67 -17.28 -8.72
N GLU A 27 3.83 -17.76 -7.48
CA GLU A 27 3.25 -19.01 -6.99
C GLU A 27 1.85 -18.84 -6.40
N LEU A 28 1.39 -17.59 -6.18
CA LEU A 28 0.03 -17.33 -5.74
C LEU A 28 -0.99 -17.74 -6.81
N PRO A 29 -2.24 -18.06 -6.41
CA PRO A 29 -3.28 -18.50 -7.34
C PRO A 29 -3.41 -17.62 -8.59
N ALA A 30 -3.66 -18.25 -9.73
CA ALA A 30 -3.58 -17.61 -11.05
C ALA A 30 -4.63 -16.50 -11.29
N ASP A 31 -5.65 -16.41 -10.44
CA ASP A 31 -6.64 -15.34 -10.40
C ASP A 31 -6.12 -14.06 -9.71
N ALA A 32 -4.96 -14.11 -9.06
CA ALA A 32 -4.31 -12.95 -8.47
C ALA A 32 -3.65 -12.07 -9.56
N PRO A 33 -3.82 -10.74 -9.51
CA PRO A 33 -3.16 -9.82 -10.45
C PRO A 33 -1.64 -9.86 -10.26
N SER A 34 -0.85 -9.88 -11.34
CA SER A 34 0.62 -9.92 -11.25
C SER A 34 1.20 -8.74 -10.45
N VAL A 35 2.14 -9.03 -9.54
CA VAL A 35 2.86 -8.01 -8.76
C VAL A 35 3.80 -7.19 -9.65
N GLN A 36 3.98 -5.91 -9.32
CA GLN A 36 5.01 -5.08 -9.95
C GLN A 36 6.39 -5.35 -9.31
N ALA A 37 7.45 -5.28 -10.11
CA ALA A 37 8.81 -5.48 -9.60
C ALA A 37 9.33 -4.33 -8.72
N GLU A 38 8.75 -3.14 -8.86
CA GLU A 38 9.00 -1.99 -7.98
C GLU A 38 7.70 -1.60 -7.29
N LEU A 39 7.75 -1.43 -5.97
CA LEU A 39 6.63 -0.97 -5.16
C LEU A 39 6.99 0.35 -4.47
N GLY A 40 6.02 1.26 -4.39
CA GLY A 40 6.11 2.49 -3.60
C GLY A 40 5.39 2.33 -2.26
N CYS A 41 5.92 2.93 -1.20
CA CYS A 41 5.30 2.91 0.12
C CYS A 41 3.92 3.58 0.06
N GLU A 42 2.91 2.88 0.58
CA GLU A 42 1.52 3.35 0.61
C GLU A 42 1.18 4.12 1.90
N LEU A 43 2.12 4.20 2.85
CA LEU A 43 1.95 4.96 4.09
C LEU A 43 2.20 6.46 3.89
N GLU A 44 1.63 7.30 4.75
CA GLU A 44 1.81 8.75 4.72
C GLU A 44 3.27 9.18 4.93
N GLN A 45 3.70 10.29 4.32
CA GLN A 45 5.03 10.85 4.55
C GLN A 45 5.26 11.12 6.04
N GLY A 46 6.45 10.74 6.53
CA GLY A 46 6.81 10.91 7.94
C GLY A 46 6.25 9.84 8.87
N HIS A 47 5.65 8.76 8.34
CA HIS A 47 5.27 7.60 9.14
C HIS A 47 6.49 7.01 9.86
N GLU A 48 6.25 6.49 11.06
CA GLU A 48 7.24 5.72 11.81
C GLU A 48 7.16 4.23 11.47
N GLY A 49 8.27 3.52 11.67
CA GLY A 49 8.36 2.08 11.46
C GLY A 49 8.66 1.68 10.01
N SER A 50 8.36 0.43 9.69
CA SER A 50 8.61 -0.15 8.36
C SER A 50 7.74 0.51 7.29
N HIS A 51 8.31 0.67 6.11
CA HIS A 51 7.56 0.99 4.90
C HIS A 51 6.72 -0.21 4.50
N ALA A 52 5.60 0.04 3.81
CA ALA A 52 4.70 -1.02 3.42
C ALA A 52 3.99 -0.71 2.10
N ALA A 53 3.79 -1.72 1.28
CA ALA A 53 3.03 -1.65 0.03
C ALA A 53 2.27 -2.96 -0.21
N LEU A 54 1.11 -2.87 -0.84
CA LEU A 54 0.35 -4.04 -1.23
C LEU A 54 1.02 -4.70 -2.43
N GLY A 55 1.47 -5.96 -2.28
CA GLY A 55 1.99 -6.74 -3.38
C GLY A 55 0.86 -7.35 -4.21
N GLN A 56 0.06 -8.22 -3.57
CA GLN A 56 -1.09 -8.87 -4.19
C GLN A 56 -2.19 -9.14 -3.17
N GLN A 57 -3.42 -9.28 -3.67
CA GLN A 57 -4.56 -9.77 -2.90
C GLN A 57 -5.05 -11.08 -3.51
N VAL A 58 -5.29 -12.07 -2.64
CA VAL A 58 -5.88 -13.38 -2.99
C VAL A 58 -7.04 -13.63 -2.03
N ASP A 59 -8.25 -13.72 -2.55
CA ASP A 59 -9.48 -13.77 -1.75
C ASP A 59 -9.53 -12.64 -0.69
N THR A 60 -9.53 -13.01 0.59
CA THR A 60 -9.54 -12.09 1.74
C THR A 60 -8.15 -11.78 2.28
N THR A 61 -7.12 -12.45 1.77
CA THR A 61 -5.74 -12.31 2.23
C THR A 61 -5.02 -11.29 1.36
N MET A 62 -4.40 -10.31 2.00
CA MET A 62 -3.49 -9.40 1.32
C MET A 62 -2.07 -9.70 1.69
N TRP A 63 -1.22 -9.82 0.69
CA TRP A 63 0.20 -10.02 0.82
C TRP A 63 0.89 -8.67 0.74
N TRP A 64 1.28 -8.16 1.91
CA TRP A 64 1.97 -6.88 2.03
C TRP A 64 3.47 -7.09 2.07
N VAL A 65 4.18 -6.29 1.30
CA VAL A 65 5.63 -6.19 1.40
C VAL A 65 5.93 -5.11 2.42
N GLN A 66 6.62 -5.46 3.49
CA GLN A 66 7.12 -4.53 4.49
C GLN A 66 8.64 -4.46 4.41
N TRP A 67 9.20 -3.26 4.51
CA TRP A 67 10.65 -3.11 4.44
C TRP A 67 11.18 -1.99 5.32
N THR A 68 12.44 -2.16 5.69
CA THR A 68 13.29 -1.16 6.33
C THR A 68 14.48 -0.89 5.41
N LEU A 69 15.46 -0.11 5.88
CA LEU A 69 16.73 0.06 5.18
C LEU A 69 17.58 -1.22 5.13
N SER A 70 17.27 -2.23 5.94
CA SER A 70 18.13 -3.40 6.15
C SER A 70 17.50 -4.73 5.75
N ALA A 71 16.17 -4.79 5.64
CA ALA A 71 15.43 -6.02 5.42
C ALA A 71 14.09 -5.74 4.74
N SER A 72 13.57 -6.74 4.03
CA SER A 72 12.23 -6.75 3.45
C SER A 72 11.57 -8.11 3.67
N GLU A 73 10.27 -8.10 3.94
CA GLU A 73 9.48 -9.28 4.29
C GLU A 73 8.12 -9.22 3.61
N ILE A 74 7.58 -10.39 3.24
CA ILE A 74 6.22 -10.52 2.72
C ILE A 74 5.37 -11.14 3.81
N ASN A 75 4.32 -10.44 4.23
CA ASN A 75 3.49 -10.84 5.36
C ASN A 75 1.99 -10.81 4.99
N PRO A 76 1.21 -11.83 5.36
CA PRO A 76 -0.23 -11.86 5.13
C PRO A 76 -0.95 -10.98 6.16
N TYR A 77 -1.83 -10.10 5.69
CA TYR A 77 -2.70 -9.29 6.54
C TYR A 77 -4.13 -9.25 6.02
N THR A 78 -5.03 -8.81 6.91
CA THR A 78 -6.40 -8.41 6.60
C THR A 78 -6.51 -6.89 6.52
N TRP A 79 -7.64 -6.41 6.00
CA TRP A 79 -7.91 -4.98 5.87
C TRP A 79 -7.95 -4.34 7.25
N CYS A 80 -7.55 -3.07 7.33
CA CYS A 80 -7.75 -2.26 8.52
C CYS A 80 -9.24 -2.37 8.95
N PRO A 81 -9.53 -2.67 10.22
CA PRO A 81 -10.92 -2.78 10.71
C PRO A 81 -11.76 -1.52 10.45
N ALA A 82 -11.12 -0.34 10.37
CA ALA A 82 -11.76 0.91 9.99
C ALA A 82 -12.36 0.88 8.57
N LYS A 83 -11.91 -0.04 7.71
CA LYS A 83 -12.54 -0.32 6.41
C LYS A 83 -13.94 -0.94 6.56
N GLN A 84 -14.18 -1.71 7.63
CA GLN A 84 -15.43 -2.46 7.84
C GLN A 84 -16.49 -1.70 8.64
N GLU A 85 -16.15 -0.60 9.31
CA GLU A 85 -17.08 0.13 10.20
C GLU A 85 -18.14 0.99 9.47
N ARG A 86 -18.21 0.96 8.13
CA ARG A 86 -19.24 1.70 7.38
C ARG A 86 -20.52 0.92 7.18
N VAL A 87 -21.38 0.98 8.20
CA VAL A 87 -22.82 0.90 8.03
C VAL A 87 -23.35 2.35 7.87
N GLU A 88 -23.54 2.75 6.61
CA GLU A 88 -24.47 3.81 6.15
C GLU A 88 -24.31 5.30 6.49
N LEU A 89 -23.20 5.81 7.07
CA LEU A 89 -23.08 7.26 7.30
C LEU A 89 -21.81 7.88 6.68
N ASP A 90 -22.09 8.91 5.86
CA ASP A 90 -21.22 9.76 5.05
C ASP A 90 -20.64 9.17 3.77
N ARG A 91 -20.51 10.01 2.73
CA ARG A 91 -19.87 9.68 1.45
C ARG A 91 -18.44 10.24 1.33
N ASP A 92 -17.95 10.87 2.40
CA ASP A 92 -16.70 11.65 2.37
C ASP A 92 -15.60 11.13 3.31
N ASN A 93 -15.85 10.05 4.06
CA ASN A 93 -14.83 9.36 4.84
C ASN A 93 -14.13 8.35 3.92
N THR A 94 -12.92 8.68 3.50
CA THR A 94 -12.05 7.84 2.66
C THR A 94 -11.85 6.49 3.34
N GLU A 95 -12.24 5.41 2.66
CA GLU A 95 -12.03 4.05 3.17
C GLU A 95 -10.55 3.80 3.38
N CYS A 96 -10.17 3.26 4.54
CA CYS A 96 -8.79 2.89 4.79
C CYS A 96 -8.41 1.67 3.93
N THR A 97 -7.52 1.88 2.96
CA THR A 97 -7.01 0.82 2.08
C THR A 97 -5.69 0.22 2.56
N LEU A 98 -5.37 0.31 3.84
CA LEU A 98 -4.13 -0.21 4.42
C LEU A 98 -4.39 -1.49 5.24
N PHE A 99 -3.33 -2.22 5.57
CA PHE A 99 -3.38 -3.43 6.39
C PHE A 99 -3.72 -3.13 7.86
N ALA A 100 -4.28 -4.11 8.56
CA ALA A 100 -4.57 -3.99 9.98
C ALA A 100 -3.31 -3.70 10.82
N GLY A 101 -3.36 -2.62 11.62
CA GLY A 101 -2.25 -2.21 12.50
C GLY A 101 -1.20 -1.32 11.83
N HIS A 102 -1.49 -0.75 10.66
CA HIS A 102 -0.59 0.18 9.98
C HIS A 102 -0.34 1.47 10.79
N SER A 103 0.84 2.06 10.59
CA SER A 103 1.14 3.42 11.07
C SER A 103 0.51 4.47 10.13
N GLY A 104 0.23 5.67 10.65
CA GLY A 104 -0.31 6.79 9.86
C GLY A 104 -1.83 6.90 9.90
N ARG A 105 -2.39 7.93 9.26
CA ARG A 105 -3.84 8.18 9.25
C ARG A 105 -4.57 7.19 8.34
N HIS A 106 -5.84 6.96 8.66
CA HIS A 106 -6.73 6.06 7.92
C HIS A 106 -7.26 6.68 6.60
N SER A 107 -6.96 7.94 6.30
CA SER A 107 -7.45 8.65 5.12
C SER A 107 -6.50 8.46 3.93
N SER A 108 -6.70 7.42 3.13
CA SER A 108 -6.03 7.31 1.83
C SER A 108 -6.80 8.13 0.80
N THR A 109 -6.33 9.34 0.46
CA THR A 109 -6.86 10.04 -0.72
C THR A 109 -6.43 9.24 -1.94
N ASN A 110 -7.42 8.58 -2.57
CA ASN A 110 -7.29 7.77 -3.76
C ASN A 110 -6.61 8.56 -4.90
N ARG A 111 -5.27 8.45 -5.03
CA ARG A 111 -4.60 8.82 -6.27
C ARG A 111 -4.47 7.57 -7.11
N PRO A 112 -5.09 7.49 -8.30
CA PRO A 112 -4.73 6.46 -9.26
C PRO A 112 -3.25 6.62 -9.58
N TRP A 113 -2.49 5.54 -9.45
CA TRP A 113 -1.14 5.42 -10.02
C TRP A 113 -1.24 5.73 -11.52
N GLN A 114 -1.00 6.98 -11.92
CA GLN A 114 -0.85 7.31 -13.33
C GLN A 114 0.58 6.96 -13.74
N SER A 115 0.70 5.86 -14.47
CA SER A 115 1.86 5.52 -15.26
C SER A 115 2.00 6.53 -16.41
N GLU A 116 2.52 7.74 -16.15
CA GLU A 116 2.88 8.68 -17.21
C GLU A 116 4.35 8.46 -17.61
N ASN A 117 4.57 7.42 -18.41
CA ASN A 117 5.67 7.37 -19.37
C ASN A 117 5.06 7.39 -20.78
N ALA A 118 4.99 8.58 -21.39
CA ALA A 118 4.94 8.72 -22.85
C ALA A 118 5.30 10.16 -23.26
N ALA A 119 6.58 10.39 -23.57
CA ALA A 119 7.01 11.34 -24.60
C ALA A 119 8.36 10.89 -25.16
#